data_AF-A0A936TJI2-F1
#
_entry.id   AF-A0A936TJI2-F1
#
_cell.length_a   1.000
_cell.length_b   1.000
_cell.length_c   1.000
_cell.angle_alpha   90.00
_cell.angle_beta   90.00
_cell.angle_gamma   90.00
#
_symmetry.space_group_name_H-M   'P 1'
#
loop_
_entity.id
_entity.type
_entity.pdbx_description
1 polymer ?
#
loop_
_entity_poly.entity_id
_entity_poly.type
_entity_poly.pdbx_seq_one_letter_code
_entity_poly.pdbx_strand_id
1 'polypeptide(L)'
;MKYAFLGSNVAIILTSVLLGLFVGFKVSNSQFRAEQGATLNKQVAMATEGAPMTADQKNQIEKNFRDAINKARGNPQDVEAQLDAADQFIQVGNGKEALPFLELANKAKPDDARVSAGLGMANFMMGNYDDAITWSKKSISLNPQNPGASFLLVASYIRSNRNLDEAEKLINKLEADGVEANMIARAREELTAARSGKPTAPQTMLQHGPENK
;
A
#
# COMPACT_ATOMS: atom_id res chain seq x y z
N MET A 1 22.74 -65.24 -9.80
CA MET A 1 23.07 -63.80 -9.92
C MET A 1 21.79 -63.02 -9.60
N LYS A 2 21.51 -62.71 -8.32
CA LYS A 2 21.86 -61.46 -7.59
C LYS A 2 21.38 -60.16 -8.26
N TYR A 3 20.06 -59.99 -8.39
CA TYR A 3 19.42 -58.67 -8.46
C TYR A 3 18.75 -58.36 -7.10
N ALA A 4 19.55 -58.07 -6.08
CA ALA A 4 19.01 -57.77 -4.74
C ALA A 4 19.60 -56.49 -4.12
N PHE A 5 20.41 -55.72 -4.85
CA PHE A 5 21.16 -54.59 -4.28
C PHE A 5 20.79 -53.20 -4.83
N LEU A 6 19.94 -53.14 -5.87
CA LEU A 6 19.61 -51.85 -6.53
C LEU A 6 18.40 -51.13 -5.93
N GLY A 7 17.44 -51.85 -5.33
CA GLY A 7 16.22 -51.24 -4.78
C GLY A 7 16.43 -50.44 -3.48
N SER A 8 17.31 -50.92 -2.60
CA SER A 8 17.53 -50.31 -1.27
C SER A 8 18.29 -48.98 -1.36
N ASN A 9 19.26 -48.85 -2.27
CA ASN A 9 20.06 -47.63 -2.40
C ASN A 9 19.25 -46.49 -3.04
N VAL A 10 18.40 -46.80 -4.02
CA VAL A 10 17.50 -45.79 -4.63
C VAL A 10 16.47 -45.30 -3.63
N ALA A 11 15.91 -46.19 -2.80
CA ALA A 11 14.97 -45.81 -1.75
C ALA A 11 15.62 -44.88 -0.70
N ILE A 12 16.85 -45.20 -0.26
CA ILE A 12 17.60 -44.35 0.69
C ILE A 12 17.89 -42.97 0.07
N ILE A 13 18.38 -42.92 -1.17
CA ILE A 13 18.68 -41.65 -1.86
C ILE A 13 17.41 -40.79 -2.01
N LEU A 14 16.29 -41.39 -2.41
CA LEU A 14 15.01 -40.68 -2.53
C LEU A 14 14.55 -40.13 -1.18
N THR A 15 14.67 -40.90 -0.10
CA THR A 15 14.31 -40.41 1.25
C THR A 15 15.20 -39.26 1.70
N SER A 16 16.51 -39.31 1.43
CA SER A 16 17.46 -38.24 1.76
C SER A 16 17.17 -36.94 1.00
N VAL A 17 16.84 -37.05 -0.29
CA VAL A 17 16.49 -35.90 -1.13
C VAL A 17 15.17 -35.28 -0.67
N LEU A 18 14.15 -36.09 -0.35
CA LEU A 18 12.87 -35.60 0.17
C LEU A 18 13.02 -34.96 1.55
N LEU A 19 13.82 -35.55 2.44
CA LEU A 19 14.11 -34.97 3.75
C LEU A 19 14.89 -33.66 3.61
N GLY A 20 15.87 -33.61 2.71
CA GLY A 20 16.64 -32.40 2.39
C GLY A 20 15.78 -31.28 1.79
N LEU A 21 14.85 -31.61 0.89
CA LEU A 21 13.89 -30.65 0.33
C LEU A 21 12.89 -30.18 1.38
N PHE A 22 12.41 -31.06 2.26
CA PHE A 22 11.47 -30.69 3.32
C PHE A 22 12.13 -29.81 4.39
N VAL A 23 13.35 -30.15 4.80
CA VAL A 23 14.15 -29.34 5.74
C VAL A 23 14.54 -28.03 5.08
N GLY A 24 14.98 -28.04 3.82
CA GLY A 24 15.30 -26.83 3.04
C GLY A 24 14.08 -25.92 2.88
N PHE A 25 12.90 -26.48 2.59
CA PHE A 25 11.64 -25.74 2.54
C PHE A 25 11.26 -25.19 3.92
N LYS A 26 11.41 -25.96 5.01
CA LYS A 26 11.13 -25.47 6.37
C LYS A 26 12.10 -24.39 6.81
N VAL A 27 13.39 -24.50 6.50
CA VAL A 27 14.43 -23.52 6.84
C VAL A 27 14.27 -22.26 6.02
N SER A 28 14.02 -22.38 4.71
CA SER A 28 13.73 -21.25 3.83
C SER A 28 12.44 -20.55 4.26
N ASN A 29 11.38 -21.31 4.57
CA ASN A 29 10.13 -20.76 5.10
C ASN A 29 10.32 -20.14 6.49
N SER A 30 11.16 -20.70 7.37
CA SER A 30 11.43 -20.12 8.69
C SER A 30 12.28 -18.86 8.61
N GLN A 31 13.27 -18.81 7.71
CA GLN A 31 14.08 -17.61 7.44
C GLN A 31 13.23 -16.51 6.81
N PHE A 32 12.38 -16.84 5.84
CA PHE A 32 11.44 -15.90 5.25
C PHE A 32 10.45 -15.33 6.28
N ARG A 33 9.96 -16.16 7.21
CA ARG A 33 9.10 -15.69 8.33
C ARG A 33 9.88 -14.85 9.35
N ALA A 34 11.15 -15.15 9.60
CA ALA A 34 12.01 -14.36 10.47
C ALA A 34 12.34 -12.98 9.86
N GLU A 35 12.64 -12.93 8.56
CA GLU A 35 12.82 -11.68 7.82
C GLU A 35 11.53 -10.86 7.79
N GLN A 36 10.39 -11.48 7.48
CA GLN A 36 9.09 -10.79 7.54
C GLN A 36 8.74 -10.29 8.95
N GLY A 37 9.09 -11.03 10.01
CA GLY A 37 8.88 -10.61 11.40
C GLY A 37 9.77 -9.44 11.82
N ALA A 38 11.03 -9.44 11.39
CA ALA A 38 11.97 -8.33 11.60
C ALA A 38 11.56 -7.09 10.80
N THR A 39 11.04 -7.26 9.59
CA THR A 39 10.56 -6.16 8.74
C THR A 39 9.26 -5.57 9.31
N LEU A 40 8.35 -6.41 9.82
CA LEU A 40 7.12 -5.97 10.48
C LEU A 40 7.41 -5.13 11.73
N ASN A 41 8.31 -5.57 12.61
CA ASN A 41 8.68 -4.78 13.80
C ASN A 41 9.30 -3.43 13.42
N LYS A 42 10.09 -3.39 12.35
CA LYS A 42 10.66 -2.13 11.83
C LYS A 42 9.57 -1.21 11.27
N GLN A 43 8.60 -1.75 10.53
CA GLN A 43 7.48 -0.98 9.96
C GLN A 43 6.54 -0.47 11.05
N VAL A 44 6.29 -1.27 12.08
CA VAL A 44 5.55 -0.88 13.28
C VAL A 44 6.29 0.22 14.05
N ALA A 45 7.61 0.09 14.21
CA ALA A 45 8.41 1.15 14.85
C ALA A 45 8.31 2.46 14.05
N MET A 46 8.45 2.40 12.72
CA MET A 46 8.27 3.56 11.81
C MET A 46 6.87 4.19 11.93
N ALA A 47 5.83 3.39 12.14
CA ALA A 47 4.47 3.87 12.39
C ALA A 47 4.33 4.73 13.65
N THR A 48 5.25 4.56 14.60
CA THR A 48 5.22 5.22 15.91
C THR A 48 6.26 6.34 16.06
N GLU A 49 6.96 6.68 14.97
CA GLU A 49 7.95 7.77 14.92
C GLU A 49 7.34 9.00 14.24
N GLY A 50 7.27 10.13 14.95
CA GLY A 50 6.86 11.42 14.35
C GLY A 50 6.02 12.35 15.23
N ALA A 51 5.34 11.81 16.25
CA ALA A 51 4.57 12.60 17.23
C ALA A 51 4.93 12.19 18.68
N PRO A 52 4.94 13.12 19.65
CA PRO A 52 5.03 12.76 21.06
C PRO A 52 3.78 11.97 21.45
N MET A 53 3.96 10.65 21.58
CA MET A 53 2.92 9.70 21.96
C MET A 53 3.26 9.08 23.31
N THR A 54 2.23 8.81 24.10
CA THR A 54 2.40 8.02 25.33
C THR A 54 2.80 6.59 24.98
N ALA A 55 3.43 5.89 25.93
CA ALA A 55 3.77 4.48 25.75
C ALA A 55 2.52 3.63 25.40
N ASP A 56 1.37 3.94 26.02
CA ASP A 56 0.11 3.24 25.75
C ASP A 56 -0.39 3.48 24.31
N GLN A 57 -0.27 4.72 23.81
CA GLN A 57 -0.63 5.03 22.42
C GLN A 57 0.26 4.29 21.43
N LYS A 58 1.57 4.24 21.68
CA LYS A 58 2.51 3.48 20.85
C LYS A 58 2.18 1.99 20.85
N ASN A 59 1.94 1.40 22.02
CA ASN A 59 1.56 0.00 22.16
C ASN A 59 0.26 -0.32 21.42
N GLN A 60 -0.73 0.59 21.47
CA GLN A 60 -2.00 0.40 20.79
C GLN A 60 -1.85 0.45 19.26
N ILE A 61 -1.05 1.40 18.73
CA ILE A 61 -0.76 1.49 17.30
C ILE A 61 -0.03 0.24 16.82
N GLU A 62 1.01 -0.19 17.55
CA GLU A 62 1.74 -1.42 17.26
C GLU A 62 0.83 -2.65 17.23
N LYS A 63 -0.02 -2.78 18.25
CA LYS A 63 -0.98 -3.87 18.32
C LYS A 63 -1.95 -3.85 17.14
N ASN A 64 -2.57 -2.71 16.86
CA ASN A 64 -3.53 -2.57 15.75
C ASN A 64 -2.88 -2.92 14.41
N PHE A 65 -1.69 -2.40 14.17
CA PHE A 65 -0.92 -2.65 12.95
C PHE A 65 -0.62 -4.15 12.76
N ARG A 66 -0.15 -4.80 13.83
CA ARG A 66 0.16 -6.23 13.84
C ARG A 66 -1.10 -7.10 13.68
N ASP A 67 -2.19 -6.75 14.34
CA ASP A 67 -3.46 -7.48 14.29
C ASP A 67 -4.07 -7.43 12.88
N ALA A 68 -4.06 -6.26 12.24
CA ALA A 68 -4.53 -6.10 10.86
C ALA A 68 -3.77 -7.00 9.89
N ILE A 69 -2.44 -7.02 9.98
CA ILE A 69 -1.57 -7.83 9.10
C ILE A 69 -1.75 -9.33 9.34
N ASN A 70 -1.85 -9.75 10.61
CA ASN A 70 -2.09 -11.15 10.94
C ASN A 70 -3.45 -11.63 10.43
N LYS A 71 -4.49 -10.80 10.58
CA LYS A 71 -5.83 -11.09 10.06
C LYS A 71 -5.82 -11.21 8.54
N ALA A 72 -5.17 -10.29 7.84
CA ALA A 72 -5.03 -10.33 6.38
C ALA A 72 -4.28 -11.58 5.90
N ARG A 73 -3.17 -11.93 6.55
CA ARG A 73 -2.38 -13.13 6.20
C ARG A 73 -3.14 -14.42 6.46
N GLY A 74 -3.96 -14.45 7.52
CA GLY A 74 -4.84 -15.59 7.83
C GLY A 74 -6.00 -15.73 6.85
N ASN A 75 -6.41 -14.64 6.20
CA ASN A 75 -7.59 -14.60 5.32
C ASN A 75 -7.27 -13.91 3.97
N PRO A 76 -6.52 -14.56 3.05
CA PRO A 76 -6.07 -13.92 1.81
C PRO A 76 -7.19 -13.49 0.84
N GLN A 77 -8.40 -14.00 1.00
CA GLN A 77 -9.58 -13.64 0.19
C GLN A 77 -10.52 -12.64 0.88
N ASP A 78 -10.27 -12.31 2.15
CA ASP A 78 -11.04 -11.31 2.87
C ASP A 78 -10.56 -9.91 2.46
N VAL A 79 -11.32 -9.29 1.54
CA VAL A 79 -11.05 -7.96 0.99
C VAL A 79 -10.91 -6.92 2.09
N GLU A 80 -11.73 -6.99 3.15
CA GLU A 80 -11.70 -5.99 4.21
C GLU A 80 -10.43 -6.15 5.05
N ALA A 81 -10.06 -7.39 5.40
CA ALA A 81 -8.80 -7.63 6.09
C ALA A 81 -7.58 -7.20 5.26
N GLN A 82 -7.60 -7.42 3.94
CA GLN A 82 -6.53 -6.94 3.07
C GLN A 82 -6.47 -5.40 3.02
N LEU A 83 -7.62 -4.72 2.92
CA LEU A 83 -7.68 -3.25 2.93
C LEU A 83 -7.22 -2.69 4.27
N ASP A 84 -7.66 -3.26 5.40
CA ASP A 84 -7.23 -2.87 6.75
C ASP A 84 -5.69 -2.89 6.84
N ALA A 85 -5.06 -3.99 6.42
CA ALA A 85 -3.60 -4.13 6.45
C ALA A 85 -2.90 -3.14 5.50
N ALA A 86 -3.43 -2.94 4.30
CA ALA A 86 -2.89 -1.97 3.35
C ALA A 86 -2.96 -0.54 3.88
N ASP A 87 -4.07 -0.17 4.52
CA ASP A 87 -4.29 1.15 5.09
C ASP A 87 -3.30 1.44 6.22
N GLN A 88 -2.98 0.44 7.05
CA GLN A 88 -1.92 0.58 8.05
C GLN A 88 -0.58 0.96 7.40
N PHE A 89 -0.22 0.32 6.30
CA PHE A 89 1.01 0.63 5.57
C PHE A 89 0.98 2.00 4.87
N ILE A 90 -0.16 2.39 4.31
CA ILE A 90 -0.34 3.70 3.67
C ILE A 90 -0.20 4.83 4.70
N GLN A 91 -0.81 4.69 5.89
CA GLN A 91 -0.73 5.70 6.96
C GLN A 91 0.71 6.02 7.37
N VAL A 92 1.60 5.05 7.27
CA VAL A 92 3.00 5.18 7.70
C VAL A 92 3.94 5.48 6.55
N GLY A 93 3.42 5.89 5.40
CA GLY A 93 4.24 6.29 4.27
C GLY A 93 4.78 5.11 3.44
N ASN A 94 4.31 3.88 3.67
CA ASN A 94 4.90 2.68 3.10
C ASN A 94 4.04 2.02 2.00
N GLY A 95 3.99 2.65 0.83
CA GLY A 95 3.24 2.13 -0.32
C GLY A 95 3.73 0.75 -0.83
N LYS A 96 5.04 0.48 -0.73
CA LYS A 96 5.64 -0.78 -1.20
C LYS A 96 5.08 -1.99 -0.43
N GLU A 97 4.88 -1.83 0.86
CA GLU A 97 4.37 -2.89 1.72
C GLU A 97 2.85 -3.03 1.65
N ALA A 98 2.13 -1.95 1.32
CA ALA A 98 0.69 -1.98 1.11
C ALA A 98 0.30 -2.77 -0.16
N LEU A 99 1.12 -2.69 -1.20
CA LEU A 99 0.85 -3.25 -2.52
C LEU A 99 0.44 -4.74 -2.53
N PRO A 100 1.15 -5.68 -1.89
CA PRO A 100 0.75 -7.10 -1.91
C PRO A 100 -0.62 -7.36 -1.28
N PHE A 101 -1.02 -6.61 -0.25
CA PHE A 101 -2.36 -6.75 0.34
C PHE A 101 -3.42 -6.21 -0.62
N LEU A 102 -3.16 -5.06 -1.24
CA LEU A 102 -4.06 -4.47 -2.23
C LEU A 102 -4.21 -5.34 -3.49
N GLU A 103 -3.14 -6.01 -3.92
CA GLU A 103 -3.19 -6.97 -5.04
C GLU A 103 -4.06 -8.18 -4.72
N LEU A 104 -3.96 -8.72 -3.50
CA LEU A 104 -4.86 -9.78 -3.02
C LEU A 104 -6.30 -9.30 -2.95
N ALA A 105 -6.55 -8.09 -2.43
CA ALA A 105 -7.86 -7.48 -2.39
C ALA A 105 -8.46 -7.31 -3.81
N ASN A 106 -7.65 -6.85 -4.77
CA ASN A 106 -8.08 -6.66 -6.16
C ASN A 106 -8.34 -7.99 -6.86
N LYS A 107 -7.56 -9.03 -6.54
CA LYS A 107 -7.82 -10.38 -7.04
C LYS A 107 -9.13 -10.95 -6.51
N ALA A 108 -9.44 -10.69 -5.23
CA ALA A 108 -10.69 -11.14 -4.61
C ALA A 108 -11.91 -10.34 -5.09
N LYS A 109 -11.76 -9.02 -5.28
CA LYS A 109 -12.83 -8.13 -5.74
C LYS A 109 -12.28 -7.02 -6.65
N PRO A 110 -12.17 -7.28 -7.97
CA PRO A 110 -11.53 -6.35 -8.91
C PRO A 110 -12.30 -5.05 -9.12
N ASP A 111 -13.59 -5.01 -8.80
CA ASP A 111 -14.46 -3.84 -9.00
C ASP A 111 -14.76 -3.10 -7.69
N ASP A 112 -13.90 -3.24 -6.67
CA ASP A 112 -13.98 -2.41 -5.46
C ASP A 112 -13.23 -1.09 -5.67
N ALA A 113 -13.96 0.03 -5.60
CA ALA A 113 -13.40 1.36 -5.78
C ALA A 113 -12.34 1.71 -4.72
N ARG A 114 -12.48 1.18 -3.49
CA ARG A 114 -11.54 1.40 -2.37
C ARG A 114 -10.21 0.71 -2.65
N VAL A 115 -10.26 -0.51 -3.17
CA VAL A 115 -9.07 -1.25 -3.57
C VAL A 115 -8.34 -0.53 -4.70
N SER A 116 -9.07 -0.06 -5.72
CA SER A 116 -8.47 0.74 -6.80
C SER A 116 -7.86 2.05 -6.29
N ALA A 117 -8.49 2.72 -5.32
CA ALA A 117 -7.92 3.91 -4.68
C ALA A 117 -6.63 3.59 -3.91
N GLY A 118 -6.63 2.50 -3.13
CA GLY A 118 -5.46 2.05 -2.37
C GLY A 118 -4.28 1.69 -3.30
N LEU A 119 -4.53 0.98 -4.39
CA LEU A 119 -3.51 0.67 -5.41
C LEU A 119 -2.95 1.95 -6.04
N GLY A 120 -3.80 2.94 -6.31
CA GLY A 120 -3.35 4.23 -6.80
C GLY A 120 -2.47 4.95 -5.79
N MET A 121 -2.87 4.97 -4.53
CA MET A 121 -2.15 5.64 -3.45
C MET A 121 -0.78 4.99 -3.21
N ALA A 122 -0.74 3.67 -3.12
CA ALA A 122 0.51 2.91 -2.95
C ALA A 122 1.51 3.21 -4.08
N ASN A 123 1.04 3.21 -5.33
CA ASN A 123 1.88 3.56 -6.48
C ASN A 123 2.34 5.02 -6.47
N PHE A 124 1.46 5.95 -6.09
CA PHE A 124 1.82 7.36 -5.95
C PHE A 124 2.95 7.57 -4.94
N MET A 125 2.87 6.90 -3.77
CA MET A 125 3.89 6.97 -2.72
C MET A 125 5.23 6.38 -3.17
N MET A 126 5.20 5.38 -4.06
CA MET A 126 6.39 4.79 -4.67
C MET A 126 6.96 5.62 -5.84
N GLY A 127 6.28 6.69 -6.26
CA GLY A 127 6.66 7.50 -7.43
C GLY A 127 6.23 6.91 -8.77
N ASN A 128 5.47 5.82 -8.77
CA ASN A 128 4.94 5.15 -9.96
C ASN A 128 3.69 5.90 -10.46
N TYR A 129 3.87 7.13 -10.94
CA TYR A 129 2.74 8.02 -11.23
C TYR A 129 1.85 7.54 -12.38
N ASP A 130 2.37 6.82 -13.37
CA ASP A 130 1.57 6.28 -14.47
C ASP A 130 0.60 5.18 -13.97
N ASP A 131 1.05 4.32 -13.06
CA ASP A 131 0.20 3.32 -12.41
C ASP A 131 -0.81 3.99 -11.47
N ALA A 132 -0.37 5.00 -10.71
CA ALA A 132 -1.26 5.78 -9.86
C ALA A 132 -2.41 6.41 -10.66
N ILE A 133 -2.11 7.02 -11.81
CA ILE A 133 -3.12 7.58 -12.73
C ILE A 133 -4.11 6.50 -13.17
N THR A 134 -3.62 5.31 -13.55
CA THR A 134 -4.45 4.21 -14.03
C THR A 134 -5.43 3.74 -12.96
N TRP A 135 -4.92 3.47 -11.76
CA TRP A 135 -5.72 2.99 -10.64
C TRP A 135 -6.69 4.05 -10.08
N SER A 136 -6.27 5.32 -10.02
CA SER A 136 -7.17 6.42 -9.63
C SER A 136 -8.31 6.60 -10.62
N LYS A 137 -8.06 6.53 -11.94
CA LYS A 137 -9.13 6.57 -12.96
C LYS A 137 -10.12 5.43 -12.78
N LYS A 138 -9.64 4.22 -12.53
CA LYS A 138 -10.51 3.07 -12.25
C LYS A 138 -11.34 3.27 -10.97
N SER A 139 -10.73 3.80 -9.91
CA SER A 139 -11.47 4.12 -8.68
C SER A 139 -12.59 5.14 -8.93
N ILE A 140 -12.30 6.21 -9.68
CA ILE A 140 -13.29 7.24 -10.06
C ILE A 140 -14.40 6.65 -10.95
N SER A 141 -14.08 5.73 -11.86
CA SER A 141 -15.11 5.11 -12.71
C SER A 141 -16.04 4.17 -11.92
N LEU A 142 -15.53 3.53 -10.87
CA LEU A 142 -16.30 2.65 -9.98
C LEU A 142 -17.10 3.45 -8.93
N ASN A 143 -16.53 4.52 -8.39
CA ASN A 143 -17.21 5.43 -7.46
C ASN A 143 -16.87 6.90 -7.75
N PRO A 144 -17.68 7.59 -8.58
CA PRO A 144 -17.44 8.97 -8.95
C PRO A 144 -17.56 9.98 -7.79
N GLN A 145 -18.18 9.61 -6.67
CA GLN A 145 -18.44 10.50 -5.53
C GLN A 145 -17.31 10.49 -4.49
N ASN A 146 -16.19 9.81 -4.76
CA ASN A 146 -15.04 9.81 -3.87
C ASN A 146 -14.05 10.93 -4.26
N PRO A 147 -14.05 12.09 -3.56
CA PRO A 147 -13.12 13.18 -3.88
C PRO A 147 -11.65 12.77 -3.67
N GLY A 148 -11.37 11.82 -2.77
CA GLY A 148 -10.02 11.35 -2.50
C GLY A 148 -9.35 10.72 -3.72
N ALA A 149 -10.08 9.92 -4.51
CA ALA A 149 -9.55 9.34 -5.74
C ALA A 149 -9.28 10.40 -6.82
N SER A 150 -10.11 11.44 -6.89
CA SER A 150 -9.92 12.58 -7.79
C SER A 150 -8.71 13.43 -7.39
N PHE A 151 -8.53 13.73 -6.10
CA PHE A 151 -7.34 14.43 -5.62
C PHE A 151 -6.06 13.63 -5.85
N LEU A 152 -6.10 12.31 -5.67
CA LEU A 152 -4.98 11.44 -5.99
C LEU A 152 -4.63 11.48 -7.48
N LEU A 153 -5.63 11.53 -8.37
CA LEU A 153 -5.41 11.68 -9.81
C LEU A 153 -4.80 13.05 -10.15
N VAL A 154 -5.32 14.14 -9.56
CA VAL A 154 -4.75 15.49 -9.68
C VAL A 154 -3.30 15.51 -9.24
N ALA A 155 -3.01 14.99 -8.05
CA ALA A 155 -1.65 14.91 -7.51
C ALA A 155 -0.73 14.08 -8.43
N SER A 156 -1.22 12.97 -8.97
CA SER A 156 -0.44 12.12 -9.87
C SER A 156 -0.10 12.83 -11.19
N TYR A 157 -1.02 13.62 -11.76
CA TYR A 157 -0.74 14.47 -12.91
C TYR A 157 0.29 15.56 -12.61
N ILE A 158 0.14 16.23 -11.46
CA ILE A 158 1.06 17.28 -11.03
C ILE A 158 2.47 16.72 -10.80
N ARG A 159 2.59 15.61 -10.06
CA ARG A 159 3.90 15.01 -9.71
C ARG A 159 4.60 14.36 -10.89
N SER A 160 3.86 13.79 -11.84
CA SER A 160 4.43 13.34 -13.11
C SER A 160 4.76 14.49 -14.06
N ASN A 161 4.30 15.71 -13.76
CA ASN A 161 4.35 16.88 -14.64
C ASN A 161 3.72 16.59 -16.03
N ARG A 162 2.64 15.80 -16.05
CA ARG A 162 1.93 15.37 -17.26
C ARG A 162 0.43 15.62 -17.10
N ASN A 163 -0.24 15.98 -18.18
CA ASN A 163 -1.69 16.21 -18.21
C ASN A 163 -2.16 17.29 -17.22
N LEU A 164 -1.38 18.37 -17.06
CA LEU A 164 -1.71 19.49 -16.15
C LEU A 164 -3.05 20.16 -16.50
N ASP A 165 -3.43 20.17 -17.77
CA ASP A 165 -4.73 20.71 -18.19
C ASP A 165 -5.89 19.81 -17.75
N GLU A 166 -5.68 18.49 -17.70
CA GLU A 166 -6.70 17.58 -17.16
C GLU A 166 -6.77 17.64 -15.63
N ALA A 167 -5.64 17.92 -14.96
CA ALA A 167 -5.65 18.24 -13.54
C ALA A 167 -6.49 19.49 -13.27
N GLU A 168 -6.34 20.55 -14.07
CA GLU A 168 -7.15 21.77 -13.94
C GLU A 168 -8.64 21.51 -14.13
N LYS A 169 -9.03 20.77 -15.16
CA LYS A 169 -10.44 20.41 -15.39
C LYS A 169 -11.01 19.62 -14.21
N LEU A 170 -10.24 18.70 -13.66
CA LEU A 170 -10.67 17.90 -12.51
C LEU A 170 -10.80 18.73 -11.23
N ILE A 171 -9.89 19.69 -10.99
CA ILE A 171 -10.01 20.65 -9.88
C ILE A 171 -11.29 21.49 -10.04
N ASN A 172 -11.56 22.01 -11.23
CA ASN A 172 -12.78 22.79 -11.50
C ASN A 172 -14.04 21.96 -11.25
N LYS A 173 -14.02 20.67 -11.61
CA LYS A 173 -15.13 19.76 -11.32
C LYS A 173 -15.30 19.55 -9.82
N LEU A 174 -14.22 19.30 -9.07
CA LEU A 174 -14.27 19.12 -7.62
C LEU A 174 -14.84 20.35 -6.90
N GLU A 175 -14.46 21.55 -7.34
CA GLU A 175 -15.02 22.80 -6.84
C GLU A 175 -16.53 22.91 -7.12
N ALA A 176 -16.96 22.59 -8.34
CA ALA A 176 -18.38 22.58 -8.71
C ALA A 176 -19.19 21.52 -7.94
N ASP A 177 -18.57 20.39 -7.61
CA ASP A 177 -19.15 19.31 -6.80
C ASP A 177 -19.22 19.67 -5.29
N GLY A 178 -18.76 20.87 -4.90
CA GLY A 178 -18.89 21.39 -3.54
C GLY A 178 -17.81 20.93 -2.57
N VAL A 179 -16.67 20.44 -3.06
CA VAL A 179 -15.51 20.10 -2.24
C VAL A 179 -14.96 21.36 -1.56
N GLU A 180 -14.49 21.21 -0.31
CA GLU A 180 -14.07 22.35 0.52
C GLU A 180 -13.02 23.25 -0.16
N ALA A 181 -13.22 24.57 -0.06
CA ALA A 181 -12.41 25.57 -0.77
C ALA A 181 -10.92 25.54 -0.41
N ASN A 182 -10.56 25.16 0.81
CA ASN A 182 -9.17 24.97 1.25
C ASN A 182 -8.46 23.86 0.46
N MET A 183 -9.13 22.73 0.21
CA MET A 183 -8.58 21.62 -0.57
C MET A 183 -8.41 22.01 -2.04
N ILE A 184 -9.38 22.74 -2.60
CA ILE A 184 -9.30 23.26 -3.97
C ILE A 184 -8.16 24.28 -4.11
N ALA A 185 -8.05 25.22 -3.18
CA ALA A 185 -6.99 26.23 -3.18
C ALA A 185 -5.59 25.58 -3.17
N ARG A 186 -5.39 24.56 -2.33
CA ARG A 186 -4.13 23.80 -2.29
C ARG A 186 -3.82 23.10 -3.61
N ALA A 187 -4.81 22.41 -4.21
CA ALA A 187 -4.61 21.75 -5.49
C ALA A 187 -4.27 22.74 -6.61
N ARG A 188 -4.87 23.94 -6.62
CA ARG A 188 -4.55 25.02 -7.57
C ARG A 188 -3.15 25.58 -7.36
N GLU A 189 -2.72 25.74 -6.11
CA GLU A 189 -1.36 26.17 -5.78
C GLU A 189 -0.32 25.17 -6.31
N GLU A 190 -0.51 23.89 -6.01
CA GLU A 190 0.38 22.82 -6.49
C GLU A 190 0.46 22.77 -8.02
N LEU A 191 -0.69 22.90 -8.70
CA LEU A 191 -0.76 22.96 -10.16
C LEU A 191 -0.01 24.18 -10.73
N THR A 192 -0.19 25.35 -10.12
CA THR A 192 0.47 26.60 -10.55
C THR A 192 1.99 26.50 -10.40
N ALA A 193 2.45 25.96 -9.26
CA ALA A 193 3.85 25.73 -9.01
C ALA A 193 4.46 24.77 -10.05
N ALA A 194 3.80 23.65 -10.36
CA ALA A 194 4.23 22.73 -11.41
C ALA A 194 4.32 23.40 -12.79
N ARG A 195 3.32 24.19 -13.19
CA ARG A 195 3.34 24.96 -14.45
C ARG A 195 4.49 25.98 -14.51
N SER A 196 4.87 26.54 -13.36
CA SER A 196 5.96 27.52 -13.27
C SER A 196 7.36 26.90 -13.21
N GLY A 197 7.47 25.57 -13.17
CA GLY A 197 8.74 24.87 -12.99
C GLY A 197 9.39 25.07 -11.60
N LYS A 198 8.65 25.67 -10.65
CA LYS A 198 9.11 25.84 -9.27
C LYS A 198 8.78 24.56 -8.49
N PRO A 199 9.73 23.97 -7.75
CA PRO A 199 9.43 22.82 -6.91
C PRO A 199 8.42 23.21 -5.82
N THR A 200 7.29 22.52 -5.76
CA THR A 200 6.38 22.55 -4.62
C THR A 200 7.08 21.90 -3.43
N ALA A 201 7.08 22.55 -2.26
CA ALA A 201 7.52 21.89 -1.04
C ALA A 201 6.63 20.64 -0.81
N PRO A 202 7.20 19.47 -0.45
CA PRO A 202 6.41 18.30 -0.11
C PRO A 202 5.71 18.55 1.23
N GLN A 203 4.53 19.14 1.20
CA GLN A 203 3.62 19.09 2.33
C GLN A 203 2.70 17.89 2.07
N THR A 204 2.88 16.83 2.86
CA THR A 204 2.11 15.58 2.79
C THR A 204 0.60 15.87 2.90
N MET A 205 -0.23 15.20 2.10
CA MET A 205 -1.70 15.28 2.15
C MET A 205 -2.32 14.74 3.46
N LEU A 206 -1.51 14.23 4.40
CA LEU A 206 -1.97 13.47 5.57
C LEU A 206 -1.45 13.97 6.93
N GLN A 207 -0.83 15.15 7.00
CA GLN A 207 -0.45 15.77 8.29
C GLN A 207 -1.24 17.05 8.52
N HIS A 208 -2.51 16.91 8.92
CA HIS A 208 -3.17 17.91 9.74
C HIS A 208 -3.63 17.22 11.03
N GLY A 209 -2.73 17.18 12.02
CA GLY A 209 -3.18 17.26 13.40
C GLY A 209 -3.86 18.62 13.61
N PRO A 210 -4.82 18.74 14.53
CA PRO A 210 -5.53 19.99 14.74
C PRO A 210 -4.54 21.10 15.10
N GLU A 211 -4.62 22.22 14.38
CA GLU A 211 -3.94 23.45 14.77
C GLU A 211 -4.55 23.91 16.10
N ASN A 212 -3.81 23.71 17.19
CA ASN A 212 -4.15 24.34 18.47
C ASN A 212 -3.99 25.86 18.30
N LYS A 213 -5.11 26.57 18.53
CA LYS A 213 -5.11 28.00 18.79
C LYS A 213 -4.37 28.34 20.08
#